data_AF-A0A3D8M3Q8-F1
#
_entry.id   AF-A0A3D8M3Q8-F1
#
_cell.length_a   1.000
_cell.length_b   1.000
_cell.length_c   1.000
_cell.angle_alpha   90.00
_cell.angle_beta   90.00
_cell.angle_gamma   90.00
#
_symmetry.space_group_name_H-M   'P 1'
#
loop_
_entity.id
_entity.type
_entity.pdbx_description
1 polymer ?
#
loop_
_entity_poly.entity_id
_entity_poly.type
_entity_poly.pdbx_seq_one_letter_code
_entity_poly.pdbx_strand_id
1 'polypeptide(L)'
;MAKKKGSNFSPEFRLETAQLVVDQGYTNKEAAEAMGVGYSTLGKWVKQLREERAGKPPQAAPMTPEQREIRELKKQVERLELEKE
;
A
#
# COMPACT_ATOMS: atom_id res chain seq x y z
N MET A 1 -20.66 12.29 -13.16
CA MET A 1 -20.47 11.09 -12.32
C MET A 1 -19.74 11.50 -11.05
N ALA A 2 -20.43 11.50 -9.90
CA ALA A 2 -19.80 11.82 -8.62
C ALA A 2 -18.80 10.70 -8.28
N LYS A 3 -17.51 11.03 -8.21
CA LYS A 3 -16.48 10.09 -7.74
C LYS A 3 -16.85 9.69 -6.32
N LYS A 4 -17.32 8.45 -6.13
CA LYS A 4 -17.50 7.84 -4.81
C LYS A 4 -16.21 8.10 -4.03
N LYS A 5 -16.31 8.91 -2.97
CA LYS A 5 -15.21 9.25 -2.07
C LYS A 5 -14.65 7.92 -1.60
N GLY A 6 -13.46 7.58 -2.10
CA GLY A 6 -12.89 6.26 -1.91
C GLY A 6 -12.87 5.95 -0.42
N SER A 7 -13.41 4.79 -0.05
CA SER A 7 -13.23 4.25 1.30
C SER A 7 -11.73 4.31 1.59
N ASN A 8 -11.34 5.06 2.62
CA ASN A 8 -9.97 5.05 3.14
C ASN A 8 -9.76 3.68 3.77
N PHE A 9 -9.49 2.68 2.94
CA PHE A 9 -9.09 1.36 3.41
C PHE A 9 -7.81 1.50 4.22
N SER A 10 -7.77 0.87 5.38
CA SER A 10 -6.60 0.91 6.23
C SER A 10 -5.40 0.28 5.51
N PRO A 11 -4.16 0.75 5.76
CA PRO A 11 -2.97 0.14 5.18
C PRO A 11 -2.89 -1.38 5.41
N GLU A 12 -3.37 -1.83 6.58
CA GLU A 12 -3.42 -3.24 6.98
C GLU A 12 -4.37 -4.03 6.07
N PHE A 13 -5.58 -3.51 5.84
CA PHE A 13 -6.56 -4.14 4.95
C PHE A 13 -6.05 -4.22 3.50
N ARG A 14 -5.38 -3.15 3.04
CA ARG A 14 -4.78 -3.11 1.70
C ARG A 14 -3.70 -4.17 1.54
N LEU A 15 -2.86 -4.32 2.58
CA LEU A 15 -1.79 -5.31 2.61
C LEU A 15 -2.35 -6.73 2.59
N GLU A 16 -3.29 -7.04 3.49
CA GLU A 16 -3.93 -8.37 3.58
C GLU A 16 -4.57 -8.77 2.25
N THR A 17 -5.35 -7.87 1.65
CA THR A 17 -6.02 -8.12 0.36
C THR A 17 -4.98 -8.38 -0.75
N ALA A 18 -3.87 -7.64 -0.78
CA ALA A 18 -2.82 -7.83 -1.78
C ALA A 18 -2.01 -9.12 -1.55
N GLN A 19 -1.85 -9.54 -0.29
CA GLN A 19 -1.19 -10.80 0.07
C GLN A 19 -1.96 -12.03 -0.42
N LEU A 20 -3.30 -11.99 -0.45
CA LEU A 20 -4.10 -13.07 -1.04
C LEU A 20 -3.66 -13.39 -2.48
N VAL A 21 -3.35 -12.37 -3.27
CA VAL A 21 -2.90 -12.54 -4.65
C VAL A 21 -1.42 -12.91 -4.74
N VAL A 22 -0.56 -12.23 -3.97
CA VAL A 22 0.89 -12.38 -4.10
C VAL A 22 1.40 -13.66 -3.44
N ASP A 23 0.86 -14.02 -2.28
CA ASP A 23 1.34 -15.14 -1.45
C ASP A 23 0.47 -16.38 -1.57
N GLN A 24 -0.86 -16.21 -1.62
CA GLN A 24 -1.80 -17.33 -1.63
C GLN A 24 -2.24 -17.74 -3.05
N GLY A 25 -1.79 -17.01 -4.08
CA GLY A 25 -2.02 -17.38 -5.48
C GLY A 25 -3.44 -17.12 -6.00
N TYR A 26 -4.26 -16.36 -5.27
CA TYR A 26 -5.59 -15.97 -5.75
C TYR A 26 -5.47 -15.10 -7.01
N THR A 27 -6.44 -15.21 -7.90
CA THR A 27 -6.54 -14.23 -8.99
C THR A 27 -7.00 -12.88 -8.44
N ASN A 28 -6.61 -11.81 -9.14
CA ASN A 28 -7.10 -10.45 -8.83
C ASN A 28 -8.64 -10.36 -8.81
N LYS A 29 -9.34 -11.23 -9.54
CA LYS A 29 -10.80 -11.23 -9.57
C LYS A 29 -11.37 -11.88 -8.31
N GLU A 30 -10.89 -13.06 -7.96
CA GLU A 30 -11.36 -13.79 -6.76
C GLU A 30 -11.07 -13.02 -5.48
N ALA A 31 -9.85 -12.48 -5.33
CA ALA A 31 -9.50 -11.69 -4.15
C ALA A 31 -10.30 -10.37 -4.08
N ALA A 32 -10.63 -9.76 -5.22
CA ALA A 32 -11.46 -8.58 -5.27
C ALA A 32 -12.91 -8.86 -4.83
N GLU A 33 -13.48 -9.96 -5.31
CA GLU A 33 -14.83 -10.39 -4.95
C GLU A 33 -14.89 -10.82 -3.47
N ALA A 34 -13.91 -11.59 -2.99
CA ALA A 34 -13.83 -12.05 -1.61
C ALA A 34 -13.73 -10.90 -0.59
N MET A 35 -12.95 -9.88 -0.92
CA MET A 35 -12.70 -8.73 -0.01
C MET A 35 -13.63 -7.54 -0.29
N GLY A 36 -14.54 -7.65 -1.26
CA GLY A 36 -15.48 -6.58 -1.62
C GLY A 36 -14.80 -5.31 -2.16
N VAL A 37 -13.66 -5.45 -2.82
CA VAL A 37 -12.89 -4.33 -3.39
C VAL A 37 -13.01 -4.27 -4.91
N GLY A 38 -12.85 -3.09 -5.49
CA GLY A 38 -12.82 -2.95 -6.95
C GLY A 38 -11.59 -3.62 -7.56
N TYR A 39 -11.76 -4.36 -8.66
CA TYR A 39 -10.68 -5.05 -9.37
C TYR A 39 -9.48 -4.14 -9.69
N SER A 40 -9.74 -2.94 -10.19
CA SER A 40 -8.70 -1.95 -10.51
C SER A 40 -8.00 -1.38 -9.27
N THR A 41 -8.70 -1.32 -8.13
CA THR A 41 -8.13 -0.93 -6.84
C THR A 41 -7.19 -2.01 -6.33
N LEU A 42 -7.62 -3.27 -6.37
CA LEU A 42 -6.77 -4.39 -5.95
C LEU A 42 -5.53 -4.52 -6.83
N GLY A 43 -5.67 -4.40 -8.15
CA GLY A 43 -4.52 -4.45 -9.06
C GLY A 43 -3.44 -3.40 -8.72
N LYS A 44 -3.84 -2.20 -8.26
CA LYS A 44 -2.89 -1.17 -7.79
C LYS A 44 -2.18 -1.59 -6.51
N TRP A 45 -2.90 -2.18 -5.55
CA TRP A 45 -2.32 -2.64 -4.30
C TRP A 45 -1.35 -3.81 -4.51
N VAL A 46 -1.70 -4.76 -5.36
CA VAL A 46 -0.83 -5.88 -5.74
C VAL A 46 0.45 -5.37 -6.39
N LYS A 47 0.34 -4.42 -7.33
CA LYS A 47 1.51 -3.80 -7.94
C LYS A 47 2.40 -3.11 -6.90
N GLN A 48 1.80 -2.29 -6.03
CA GLN A 48 2.52 -1.59 -4.97
C GLN A 48 3.21 -2.58 -4.02
N LEU A 49 2.54 -3.66 -3.59
CA LEU A 49 3.13 -4.67 -2.71
C LEU A 49 4.34 -5.37 -3.36
N ARG A 50 4.26 -5.67 -4.66
CA ARG A 50 5.41 -6.24 -5.41
C ARG A 50 6.58 -5.26 -5.48
N GLU A 51 6.32 -3.98 -5.66
CA GLU A 51 7.35 -2.93 -5.68
C GLU A 51 7.98 -2.72 -4.30
N GLU A 52 7.17 -2.66 -3.24
CA GLU A 52 7.64 -2.54 -1.85
C GLU A 52 8.54 -3.73 -1.46
N ARG A 53 8.16 -4.96 -1.83
CA ARG A 53 8.99 -6.16 -1.62
C ARG A 53 10.26 -6.21 -2.45
N ALA A 54 10.27 -5.51 -3.59
CA ALA A 54 11.48 -5.31 -4.38
C ALA A 54 12.38 -4.19 -3.82
N GLY A 55 12.06 -3.65 -2.64
CA GLY A 55 12.80 -2.56 -2.01
C GLY A 55 12.62 -1.20 -2.70
N LYS A 56 11.64 -1.07 -3.61
CA LYS A 56 11.38 0.20 -4.27
C LYS A 56 10.63 1.14 -3.32
N PRO A 57 10.99 2.43 -3.27
CA PRO A 57 10.28 3.38 -2.44
C PRO A 57 8.83 3.50 -2.91
N PRO A 58 7.84 3.41 -2.00
CA PRO A 58 6.44 3.52 -2.37
C PRO A 58 6.13 4.95 -2.85
N GLN A 59 5.48 5.08 -4.00
CA GLN A 59 5.00 6.38 -4.50
C GLN A 59 3.75 6.86 -3.74
N ALA A 60 3.00 5.93 -3.14
CA ALA A 60 1.79 6.21 -2.38
C ALA A 60 2.02 5.96 -0.88
N ALA A 61 0.96 6.13 -0.07
CA ALA A 61 1.00 5.73 1.33
C ALA A 61 1.45 4.25 1.43
N PRO A 62 2.57 3.96 2.11
CA PRO A 62 3.11 2.61 2.21
C PRO A 62 2.11 1.68 2.90
N MET A 63 2.00 0.44 2.42
CA MET A 63 1.15 -0.57 3.06
C MET A 63 1.93 -1.55 3.93
N THR A 64 3.20 -1.82 3.62
CA THR A 64 4.06 -2.64 4.47
C THR A 64 4.55 -1.87 5.70
N PRO A 65 4.64 -2.51 6.88
CA PRO A 65 5.17 -1.90 8.10
C PRO A 65 6.58 -1.32 7.91
N GLU A 66 7.45 -2.06 7.23
CA GLU A 66 8.83 -1.66 6.93
C GLU A 66 8.88 -0.35 6.14
N GLN A 67 8.09 -0.22 5.08
CA GLN A 67 8.08 1.01 4.29
C GLN A 67 7.38 2.18 5.01
N ARG A 68 6.46 1.91 5.94
CA ARG A 68 5.90 2.94 6.83
C ARG A 68 6.97 3.48 7.77
N GLU A 69 7.79 2.62 8.35
CA GLU A 69 8.89 3.01 9.21
C GLU A 69 9.96 3.81 8.43
N ILE A 70 10.34 3.37 7.24
CA ILE A 70 11.24 4.11 6.35
C ILE A 70 10.73 5.53 6.09
N ARG A 71 9.42 5.70 5.90
CA ARG A 71 8.81 7.03 5.69
C ARG A 71 8.87 7.91 6.93
N GLU A 72 8.55 7.37 8.10
CA GLU A 72 8.62 8.13 9.36
C GLU A 72 10.06 8.50 9.71
N LEU A 73 11.02 7.60 9.49
CA LEU A 73 12.44 7.87 9.68
C LEU A 73 12.93 8.97 8.75
N LYS A 74 12.59 8.91 7.45
CA LYS A 74 12.94 9.99 6.50
C LYS A 74 12.41 11.35 6.94
N LYS A 75 11.19 11.41 7.47
CA LYS A 75 10.58 12.64 7.97
C LYS A 75 11.28 13.14 9.24
N GLN A 76 11.73 12.24 10.11
CA GLN A 76 12.50 12.61 11.31
C GLN A 76 13.89 13.14 10.94
N VAL A 77 14.56 12.53 9.96
CA VAL A 77 15.86 13.00 9.45
C VAL A 77 15.72 14.40 8.87
N GLU A 78 14.73 14.64 8.00
CA GLU A 78 14.47 15.97 7.41
C GLU A 78 14.25 17.04 8.49
N ARG A 79 13.49 16.73 9.55
CA ARG A 79 13.30 17.65 10.67
C ARG A 79 14.62 17.95 11.41
N LEU A 80 15.42 16.93 11.67
CA LEU A 80 16.70 17.08 12.37
C LEU A 80 17.74 17.84 11.54
N GLU A 81 17.70 17.72 10.22
CA GLU A 81 18.56 18.49 9.31
C GLU A 81 18.19 19.99 9.33
N LEU A 82 16.89 20.31 9.35
CA LEU A 82 16.41 21.69 9.44
C LEU A 82 16.66 22.37 10.80
N GLU A 83 16.76 21.59 11.90
CA GLU A 83 17.09 22.13 13.23
C GLU A 83 18.60 22.39 13.43
N LYS A 84 19.44 21.93 12.50
CA LYS A 84 20.91 22.11 12.54
C LYS A 84 21.41 23.28 11.70
N GLU A 85 20.54 23.91 10.91
CA GLU A 85 20.75 25.24 10.32
C GLU A 85 20.26 26.35 11.26
#